data_AF-A0A2T2RLF4-F1
#
_entry.id   AF-A0A2T2RLF4-F1
#
_cell.length_a   1.000
_cell.length_b   1.000
_cell.length_c   1.000
_cell.angle_alpha   90.00
_cell.angle_beta   90.00
_cell.angle_gamma   90.00
#
_symmetry.space_group_name_H-M   'P 1'
#
loop_
_entity.id
_entity.type
_entity.pdbx_description
1 polymer ?
#
loop_
_entity_poly.entity_id
_entity_poly.type
_entity_poly.pdbx_seq_one_letter_code
_entity_poly.pdbx_strand_id
1 'polypeptide(L)'
;MPGNTRQKRSTPDARRRDREVVAELYCKGWKQYEIADKLGVTQQQVCYDLKIIRNDWLQSTLRNFDEAKSEELARLDTLEKEYWKGYVRSQENRKSKRTKRMSPDGEEKEGYTEEEAKEYDSAGDSKWLEGVQKCIEKRCKILGLDAPEKVETKNEVSGKDGEPIKVDYQNMTLEQLKEAYPKFLRGEDSGS
;
A
#
# COMPACT_ATOMS: atom_id res chain seq x y z
N MET A 1 -29.13 43.38 24.65
CA MET A 1 -28.84 42.42 23.56
C MET A 1 -27.65 42.96 22.77
N PRO A 2 -26.41 42.47 22.95
CA PRO A 2 -25.31 42.91 22.10
C PRO A 2 -25.32 42.10 20.81
N GLY A 3 -25.47 42.79 19.68
CA GLY A 3 -25.42 42.21 18.33
C GLY A 3 -24.03 41.70 18.01
N ASN A 4 -23.91 40.39 17.82
CA ASN A 4 -22.67 39.73 17.43
C ASN A 4 -22.34 40.07 15.96
N THR A 5 -21.40 40.98 15.75
CA THR A 5 -20.87 41.33 14.43
C THR A 5 -19.95 40.21 13.95
N ARG A 6 -20.50 39.24 13.19
CA ARG A 6 -19.73 38.21 12.47
C ARG A 6 -18.80 38.88 11.45
N GLN A 7 -17.52 38.98 11.78
CA GLN A 7 -16.49 39.54 10.90
C GLN A 7 -16.36 38.70 9.62
N LYS A 8 -16.45 39.34 8.44
CA LYS A 8 -16.13 38.72 7.15
C LYS A 8 -14.62 38.48 7.03
N ARG A 9 -14.14 37.34 7.53
CA ARG A 9 -12.76 36.84 7.29
C ARG A 9 -12.67 36.23 5.89
N SER A 10 -12.63 37.10 4.87
CA SER A 10 -12.78 36.69 3.45
C SER A 10 -11.46 36.48 2.70
N THR A 11 -10.37 36.11 3.37
CA THR A 11 -9.13 35.71 2.67
C THR A 11 -9.01 34.18 2.63
N PRO A 12 -8.65 33.59 1.47
CA PRO A 12 -8.43 32.14 1.35
C PRO A 12 -7.49 31.57 2.41
N ASP A 13 -6.44 32.31 2.77
CA ASP A 13 -5.47 31.91 3.79
C ASP A 13 -6.05 31.87 5.21
N ALA A 14 -6.95 32.81 5.55
CA ALA A 14 -7.64 32.79 6.85
C ALA A 14 -8.50 31.55 6.99
N ARG A 15 -9.21 31.16 5.91
CA ARG A 15 -10.02 29.92 5.89
C ARG A 15 -9.18 28.65 5.98
N ARG A 16 -7.92 28.66 5.51
CA ARG A 16 -7.02 27.52 5.66
C ARG A 16 -6.58 27.35 7.12
N ARG A 17 -6.17 28.43 7.78
CA ARG A 17 -5.81 28.42 9.20
C ARG A 17 -7.00 28.06 10.09
N ASP A 18 -8.18 28.60 9.80
CA ASP A 18 -9.40 28.25 10.55
C ASP A 18 -9.69 26.75 10.45
N ARG A 19 -9.49 26.10 9.28
CA ARG A 19 -9.64 24.65 9.13
C ARG A 19 -8.66 23.83 9.98
N GLU A 20 -7.42 24.28 10.15
CA GLU A 20 -6.44 23.62 11.03
C GLU A 20 -6.93 23.64 12.48
N VAL A 21 -7.44 24.78 12.95
CA VAL A 21 -7.99 24.92 14.30
C VAL A 21 -9.29 24.12 14.46
N VAL A 22 -10.17 24.10 13.45
CA VAL A 22 -11.38 23.26 13.43
C VAL A 22 -11.01 21.79 13.57
N ALA A 23 -10.03 21.31 12.79
CA ALA A 23 -9.56 19.93 12.82
C ALA A 23 -9.04 19.56 14.21
N GLU A 24 -8.16 20.39 14.79
CA GLU A 24 -7.57 20.16 16.11
C GLU A 24 -8.63 20.07 17.21
N LEU A 25 -9.54 21.05 17.27
CA LEU A 25 -10.59 21.09 18.30
C LEU A 25 -11.58 19.93 18.15
N TYR A 26 -11.93 19.60 16.90
CA TYR A 26 -12.79 18.48 16.61
C TYR A 26 -12.16 17.15 17.07
N CYS A 27 -10.87 16.90 16.78
CA CYS A 27 -10.14 15.73 17.26
C CYS A 27 -10.07 15.66 18.80
N LYS A 28 -9.98 16.82 19.47
CA LYS A 28 -10.04 16.95 20.94
C LYS A 28 -11.44 16.70 21.53
N GLY A 29 -12.46 16.46 20.70
CA GLY A 29 -13.82 16.12 21.14
C GLY A 29 -14.77 17.31 21.28
N TRP A 30 -14.39 18.50 20.82
CA TRP A 30 -15.26 19.67 20.86
C TRP A 30 -16.43 19.51 19.90
N LYS A 31 -17.61 20.01 20.30
CA LYS A 31 -18.80 20.00 19.46
C LYS A 31 -18.77 21.16 18.47
N GLN A 32 -19.41 21.00 17.31
CA GLN A 32 -19.36 21.99 16.22
C GLN A 32 -19.82 23.39 16.62
N TYR A 33 -20.80 23.50 17.53
CA TYR A 33 -21.27 24.80 18.02
C TYR A 33 -20.22 25.49 18.91
N GLU A 34 -19.49 24.73 19.73
CA GLU A 34 -18.42 25.25 20.61
C GLU A 34 -17.24 25.74 19.77
N ILE A 35 -16.92 25.01 18.69
CA ILE A 35 -15.92 25.41 17.71
C ILE A 35 -16.37 26.69 16.98
N ALA A 36 -17.64 26.77 16.59
CA ALA A 36 -18.19 27.93 15.90
C ALA A 36 -18.16 29.19 16.77
N ASP A 37 -18.52 29.06 18.05
CA ASP A 37 -18.47 30.15 19.02
C ASP A 37 -17.03 30.62 19.25
N LYS A 38 -16.09 29.67 19.40
CA LYS A 38 -14.67 29.97 19.59
C LYS A 38 -14.03 30.68 18.40
N LEU A 39 -14.42 30.33 17.17
CA LEU A 39 -13.89 30.93 15.95
C LEU A 39 -14.66 32.18 15.49
N GLY A 40 -15.81 32.46 16.11
CA GLY A 40 -16.70 33.56 15.70
C GLY A 40 -17.38 33.33 14.36
N VAL A 41 -17.56 32.07 13.96
CA VAL A 41 -18.13 31.67 12.66
C VAL A 41 -19.52 31.06 12.82
N THR A 42 -20.09 30.54 11.73
CA THR A 42 -21.36 29.81 11.78
C THR A 42 -21.10 28.32 12.01
N GLN A 43 -22.00 27.64 12.73
CA GLN A 43 -21.92 26.18 12.85
C GLN A 43 -22.03 25.48 11.48
N GLN A 44 -22.75 26.09 10.53
CA GLN A 44 -22.79 25.63 9.13
C GLN A 44 -21.42 25.74 8.46
N GLN A 45 -20.65 26.80 8.73
CA GLN A 45 -19.30 26.97 8.22
C GLN A 45 -18.35 25.90 8.81
N VAL A 46 -18.42 25.64 10.12
CA VAL A 46 -17.68 24.54 10.75
C VAL A 46 -18.06 23.18 10.14
N CYS A 47 -19.34 22.95 9.87
CA CYS A 47 -19.81 21.72 9.20
C CYS A 47 -19.19 21.58 7.79
N TYR A 48 -19.17 22.65 7.01
CA TYR A 48 -18.54 22.65 5.69
C TYR A 48 -17.03 22.42 5.75
N ASP A 49 -16.35 23.10 6.68
CA ASP A 49 -14.92 22.94 6.92
C ASP A 49 -14.57 21.50 7.32
N LEU A 50 -15.37 20.87 8.19
CA LEU A 50 -15.21 19.46 8.56
C LEU A 50 -15.42 18.51 7.38
N LYS A 51 -16.33 18.80 6.44
CA LYS A 51 -16.48 17.99 5.23
C LYS A 51 -15.22 18.04 4.37
N ILE A 52 -14.61 19.21 4.23
CA ILE A 52 -13.35 19.36 3.49
C ILE A 52 -12.22 18.61 4.21
N ILE A 53 -12.05 18.84 5.51
CA ILE A 53 -11.01 18.19 6.32
C ILE A 53 -11.12 16.65 6.22
N ARG A 54 -12.33 16.10 6.33
CA ARG A 54 -12.58 14.66 6.20
C ARG A 54 -12.20 14.14 4.81
N ASN A 55 -12.55 14.87 3.77
CA ASN A 55 -12.17 14.50 2.40
C ASN A 55 -10.64 14.54 2.22
N ASP A 56 -9.98 15.59 2.71
CA ASP A 56 -8.52 15.73 2.62
C ASP A 56 -7.80 14.58 3.36
N TRP A 57 -8.31 14.16 4.52
CA TRP A 57 -7.81 12.98 5.23
C TRP A 57 -7.99 11.69 4.42
N LEU A 58 -9.18 11.46 3.85
CA LEU A 58 -9.45 10.29 3.02
C LEU A 58 -8.52 10.24 1.79
N GLN A 59 -8.34 11.36 1.10
CA GLN A 59 -7.43 11.42 -0.05
C GLN A 59 -5.98 11.16 0.38
N SER A 60 -5.58 11.68 1.54
CA SER A 60 -4.24 11.43 2.09
C SER A 60 -4.04 9.97 2.46
N THR A 61 -5.04 9.30 3.05
CA THR A 61 -4.93 7.88 3.38
C THR A 61 -4.92 7.00 2.14
N LEU A 62 -5.79 7.26 1.15
CA LEU A 62 -5.78 6.55 -0.13
C LEU A 62 -4.41 6.67 -0.81
N ARG A 63 -3.85 7.88 -0.87
CA ARG A 63 -2.51 8.10 -1.41
C ARG A 63 -1.44 7.30 -0.67
N ASN A 64 -1.47 7.28 0.66
CA ASN A 64 -0.51 6.50 1.46
C ASN A 64 -0.64 4.98 1.17
N PHE A 65 -1.86 4.49 0.95
CA PHE A 65 -2.06 3.08 0.56
C PHE A 65 -1.51 2.81 -0.84
N ASP A 66 -1.75 3.70 -1.80
CA ASP A 66 -1.21 3.56 -3.16
C ASP A 66 0.32 3.61 -3.17
N GLU A 67 0.92 4.50 -2.36
CA GLU A 67 2.37 4.58 -2.18
C GLU A 67 2.94 3.28 -1.61
N ALA A 68 2.35 2.76 -0.53
CA ALA A 68 2.75 1.48 0.05
C ALA A 68 2.61 0.31 -0.96
N LYS A 69 1.52 0.26 -1.73
CA LYS A 69 1.36 -0.73 -2.81
C LYS A 69 2.45 -0.59 -3.86
N SER A 70 2.78 0.64 -4.27
CA SER A 70 3.79 0.91 -5.28
C SER A 70 5.20 0.45 -4.84
N GLU A 71 5.54 0.66 -3.57
CA GLU A 71 6.82 0.20 -2.99
C GLU A 71 6.93 -1.32 -3.03
N GLU A 72 5.88 -2.03 -2.62
CA GLU A 72 5.88 -3.50 -2.63
C GLU A 72 5.91 -4.06 -4.07
N LEU A 73 5.21 -3.43 -5.01
CA LEU A 73 5.27 -3.79 -6.42
C LEU A 73 6.68 -3.58 -6.99
N ALA A 74 7.35 -2.48 -6.65
CA ALA A 74 8.72 -2.23 -7.07
C ALA A 74 9.69 -3.29 -6.51
N ARG A 75 9.51 -3.72 -5.25
CA ARG A 75 10.28 -4.84 -4.69
C ARG A 75 10.02 -6.15 -5.45
N LEU A 76 8.77 -6.47 -5.77
CA LEU A 76 8.43 -7.64 -6.57
C LEU A 76 9.06 -7.59 -7.97
N ASP A 77 9.08 -6.42 -8.63
CA ASP A 77 9.72 -6.25 -9.95
C ASP A 77 11.23 -6.53 -9.89
N THR A 78 11.90 -6.08 -8.83
CA THR A 78 13.34 -6.37 -8.64
C THR A 78 13.59 -7.87 -8.45
N LEU A 79 12.76 -8.51 -7.63
CA LEU A 79 12.87 -9.93 -7.33
C LEU A 79 12.56 -10.80 -8.56
N GLU A 80 11.52 -10.44 -9.33
CA GLU A 80 11.16 -11.11 -10.58
C GLU A 80 12.33 -11.07 -11.57
N LYS A 81 12.99 -9.91 -11.73
CA LYS A 81 14.19 -9.78 -12.57
C LYS A 81 15.34 -10.67 -12.12
N GLU A 82 15.55 -10.82 -10.81
CA GLU A 82 16.56 -11.73 -10.27
C GLU A 82 16.25 -13.20 -10.55
N TYR A 83 14.98 -13.60 -10.39
CA TYR A 83 14.54 -14.95 -10.74
C TYR A 83 14.75 -15.25 -12.23
N TRP A 84 14.38 -14.31 -13.12
CA TRP A 84 14.63 -14.45 -14.56
C TRP A 84 16.12 -14.59 -14.88
N LYS A 85 16.99 -13.76 -14.28
CA LYS A 85 18.45 -13.89 -14.43
C LYS A 85 18.97 -15.24 -13.96
N GLY A 86 18.46 -15.74 -12.83
CA GLY A 86 18.79 -17.06 -12.31
C GLY A 86 18.39 -18.19 -13.25
N TYR A 87 17.19 -18.09 -13.85
CA TYR A 87 16.69 -19.03 -14.83
C TYR A 87 17.60 -19.08 -16.07
N VAL A 88 17.90 -17.94 -16.68
CA VAL A 88 18.80 -17.86 -17.86
C VAL A 88 20.17 -18.48 -17.54
N ARG A 89 20.79 -18.11 -16.42
CA ARG A 89 22.08 -18.70 -15.99
C ARG A 89 22.01 -20.21 -15.77
N SER A 90 20.87 -20.74 -15.32
CA SER A 90 20.68 -22.18 -15.11
C SER A 90 20.62 -22.96 -16.42
N GLN A 91 20.14 -22.33 -17.50
CA GLN A 91 20.14 -22.92 -18.83
C GLN A 91 21.58 -23.06 -19.36
N GLU A 92 22.42 -22.05 -19.15
CA GLU A 92 23.83 -22.02 -19.57
C GLU A 92 24.70 -23.03 -18.79
N ASN A 93 24.60 -23.08 -17.46
CA ASN A 93 25.44 -23.96 -16.63
C ASN A 93 25.21 -25.46 -16.90
N ARG A 94 24.00 -25.86 -17.29
CA ARG A 94 23.71 -27.27 -17.60
C ARG A 94 24.38 -27.73 -18.89
N LYS A 95 24.67 -26.81 -19.82
CA LYS A 95 25.42 -27.09 -21.05
C LYS A 95 26.93 -27.33 -20.80
N SER A 96 27.49 -27.00 -19.62
CA SER A 96 28.95 -26.91 -19.41
C SER A 96 29.61 -27.96 -18.48
N LYS A 97 28.94 -29.03 -18.03
CA LYS A 97 29.59 -30.05 -17.17
C LYS A 97 30.30 -31.13 -17.99
N ARG A 98 31.62 -30.96 -18.20
CA ARG A 98 32.56 -32.02 -18.66
C ARG A 98 33.61 -32.26 -17.57
N THR A 99 33.60 -33.43 -16.93
CA THR A 99 34.58 -33.76 -15.88
C THR A 99 35.66 -34.69 -16.44
N LYS A 100 36.90 -34.20 -16.54
CA LYS A 100 38.06 -35.03 -16.89
C LYS A 100 38.42 -35.87 -15.66
N ARG A 101 38.26 -37.19 -15.72
CA ARG A 101 38.85 -38.10 -14.70
C ARG A 101 40.30 -38.36 -15.08
N MET A 102 41.23 -38.09 -14.17
CA MET A 102 42.62 -38.57 -14.27
C MET A 102 42.73 -39.93 -13.60
N SER A 103 43.36 -40.88 -14.27
CA SER A 103 43.69 -42.20 -13.71
C SER A 103 44.90 -42.08 -12.75
N PRO A 104 45.00 -42.87 -11.67
CA PRO A 104 46.09 -42.78 -10.70
C PRO A 104 47.49 -43.14 -11.25
N ASP A 105 47.58 -43.81 -12.40
CA ASP A 105 48.83 -44.43 -12.88
C ASP A 105 49.51 -43.73 -14.08
N GLY A 106 49.31 -42.43 -14.27
CA GLY A 106 50.18 -41.60 -15.13
C GLY A 106 50.28 -41.98 -16.62
N GLU A 107 49.58 -43.00 -17.11
CA GLU A 107 49.51 -43.35 -18.53
C GLU A 107 48.32 -42.66 -19.19
N GLU A 108 48.64 -41.79 -20.14
CA GLU A 108 47.69 -41.08 -20.98
C GLU A 108 47.12 -42.05 -22.04
N LYS A 109 46.05 -42.77 -21.69
CA LYS A 109 45.22 -43.41 -22.72
C LYS A 109 44.32 -42.37 -23.35
N GLU A 110 44.52 -42.10 -24.65
CA GLU A 110 43.52 -41.44 -25.51
C GLU A 110 42.29 -42.34 -25.65
N GLY A 111 41.46 -42.37 -24.60
CA GLY A 111 40.06 -42.75 -24.74
C GLY A 111 39.31 -41.53 -25.26
N TYR A 112 39.08 -41.47 -26.57
CA TYR A 112 38.04 -40.59 -27.11
C TYR A 112 36.69 -41.12 -26.65
N THR A 113 36.22 -40.67 -25.48
CA THR A 113 34.79 -40.62 -25.25
C THR A 113 34.28 -39.43 -26.03
N GLU A 114 33.88 -39.66 -27.28
CA GLU A 114 33.06 -38.74 -28.04
C GLU A 114 31.68 -38.71 -27.37
N GLU A 115 31.60 -38.05 -26.21
CA GLU A 115 30.35 -37.47 -25.79
C GLU A 115 30.16 -36.27 -26.71
N GLU A 116 29.51 -36.51 -27.86
CA GLU A 116 28.74 -35.48 -28.54
C GLU A 116 28.08 -34.65 -27.45
N ALA A 117 28.51 -33.41 -27.29
CA ALA A 117 27.76 -32.43 -26.53
C ALA A 117 26.45 -32.23 -27.29
N LYS A 118 25.52 -33.17 -27.11
CA LYS A 118 24.15 -33.03 -27.57
C LYS A 118 23.66 -31.82 -26.83
N GLU A 119 23.51 -30.76 -27.60
CA GLU A 119 22.88 -29.51 -27.21
C GLU A 119 21.40 -29.83 -26.93
N TYR A 120 21.13 -30.52 -25.83
CA TYR A 120 19.79 -30.58 -25.31
C TYR A 120 19.46 -29.17 -24.88
N ASP A 121 18.38 -28.61 -25.43
CA ASP A 121 17.72 -27.45 -24.85
C ASP A 121 17.48 -27.73 -23.37
N SER A 122 18.39 -27.26 -22.54
CA SER A 122 18.29 -27.39 -21.11
C SER A 122 17.11 -26.53 -20.71
N ALA A 123 16.02 -27.16 -20.29
CA ALA A 123 14.78 -26.49 -19.85
C ALA A 123 14.96 -25.56 -18.62
N GLY A 124 16.21 -25.29 -18.20
CA GLY A 124 16.56 -24.52 -17.02
C GLY A 124 16.17 -25.24 -15.73
N ASP A 125 16.42 -24.59 -14.60
CA ASP A 125 15.98 -25.05 -13.29
C ASP A 125 14.60 -24.42 -12.97
N SER A 126 13.57 -25.26 -12.84
CA SER A 126 12.17 -24.85 -12.63
C SER A 126 11.97 -24.01 -11.36
N LYS A 127 12.85 -24.13 -10.35
CA LYS A 127 12.73 -23.37 -9.10
C LYS A 127 12.74 -21.86 -9.31
N TRP A 128 13.41 -21.39 -10.37
CA TRP A 128 13.46 -19.97 -10.69
C TRP A 128 12.11 -19.49 -11.23
N LEU A 129 11.43 -20.31 -12.04
CA LEU A 129 10.10 -20.02 -12.57
C LEU A 129 9.02 -20.09 -11.47
N GLU A 130 9.16 -21.00 -10.50
CA GLU A 130 8.31 -20.99 -9.30
C GLU A 130 8.47 -19.68 -8.52
N GLY A 131 9.67 -19.09 -8.49
CA GLY A 131 9.92 -17.78 -7.91
C GLY A 131 9.21 -16.65 -8.68
N VAL A 132 9.23 -16.69 -10.02
CA VAL A 132 8.48 -15.76 -10.88
C VAL A 132 6.98 -15.90 -10.62
N GLN A 133 6.44 -17.13 -10.60
CA GLN A 133 5.04 -17.39 -10.31
C GLN A 133 4.61 -16.81 -8.96
N LYS A 134 5.41 -17.01 -7.90
CA LYS A 134 5.15 -16.42 -6.57
C LYS A 134 5.13 -14.89 -6.60
N CYS A 135 5.96 -14.25 -7.42
CA CYS A 135 5.95 -12.80 -7.59
C CYS A 135 4.65 -12.33 -8.25
N ILE A 136 4.19 -13.05 -9.30
CA ILE A 136 2.93 -12.76 -10.00
C ILE A 136 1.74 -12.93 -9.06
N GLU A 137 1.67 -14.02 -8.30
CA GLU A 137 0.61 -14.27 -7.33
C GLU A 137 0.54 -13.14 -6.27
N LYS A 138 1.68 -12.72 -5.72
CA LYS A 138 1.71 -11.59 -4.78
C LYS A 138 1.28 -10.27 -5.43
N ARG A 139 1.63 -10.04 -6.70
CA ARG A 139 1.21 -8.85 -7.46
C ARG A 139 -0.31 -8.82 -7.63
N CYS A 140 -0.93 -9.94 -7.98
CA CYS A 140 -2.40 -10.06 -8.06
C CYS A 140 -3.07 -9.75 -6.72
N LYS A 141 -2.51 -10.25 -5.61
CA LYS A 141 -3.00 -9.97 -4.25
C LYS A 141 -2.91 -8.48 -3.88
N ILE A 142 -1.77 -7.83 -4.14
CA ILE A 142 -1.58 -6.39 -3.85
C ILE A 142 -2.53 -5.51 -4.66
N LEU A 143 -2.77 -5.88 -5.92
CA LEU A 143 -3.66 -5.18 -6.83
C LEU A 143 -5.14 -5.51 -6.60
N GLY A 144 -5.46 -6.56 -5.83
CA GLY A 144 -6.84 -7.02 -5.61
C GLY A 144 -7.48 -7.63 -6.85
N LEU A 145 -6.68 -8.26 -7.72
CA LEU A 145 -7.17 -8.94 -8.93
C LEU A 145 -7.68 -10.36 -8.65
N ASP A 146 -7.34 -10.91 -7.48
CA ASP A 146 -7.83 -12.21 -7.04
C ASP A 146 -9.28 -12.09 -6.54
N ALA A 147 -10.07 -13.14 -6.77
CA ALA A 147 -11.39 -13.25 -6.18
C ALA A 147 -11.27 -13.19 -4.64
N PRO A 148 -12.20 -12.52 -3.93
CA PRO A 148 -12.14 -12.48 -2.48
C PRO A 148 -12.20 -13.91 -1.94
N GLU A 149 -11.15 -14.33 -1.23
CA GLU A 149 -11.20 -15.55 -0.45
C GLU A 149 -12.34 -15.37 0.56
N LYS A 150 -13.28 -16.33 0.64
CA LYS A 150 -14.34 -16.30 1.65
C LYS A 150 -13.70 -16.37 3.03
N VAL A 151 -13.50 -15.22 3.65
CA VAL A 151 -13.09 -15.12 5.04
C VAL A 151 -14.36 -15.26 5.87
N GLU A 152 -14.53 -16.36 6.59
CA GLU A 152 -15.57 -16.49 7.62
C GLU A 152 -15.22 -15.59 8.83
N THR A 153 -15.28 -14.27 8.63
CA THR A 153 -15.18 -13.32 9.73
C THR A 153 -16.57 -13.06 10.30
N LYS A 154 -16.75 -13.34 11.60
CA LYS A 154 -18.00 -13.08 12.36
C LYS A 154 -18.45 -11.61 12.39
N ASN A 155 -17.65 -10.70 11.83
CA ASN A 155 -17.86 -9.25 11.82
C ASN A 155 -17.72 -8.70 10.39
N GLU A 156 -18.44 -9.26 9.41
CA GLU A 156 -18.64 -8.58 8.14
C GLU A 156 -19.47 -7.31 8.38
N VAL A 157 -18.82 -6.15 8.29
CA VAL A 157 -19.55 -4.89 8.07
C VAL A 157 -19.53 -4.68 6.56
N SER A 158 -20.39 -5.39 5.82
CA SER A 158 -20.65 -5.10 4.41
C SER A 158 -21.96 -4.33 4.28
N GLY A 159 -22.12 -3.56 3.20
CA GLY A 159 -23.44 -3.09 2.79
C GLY A 159 -24.37 -4.27 2.48
N LYS A 160 -25.67 -4.01 2.30
CA LYS A 160 -26.58 -5.02 1.72
C LYS A 160 -25.95 -5.55 0.43
N ASP A 161 -25.95 -6.88 0.27
CA ASP A 161 -25.54 -7.59 -0.94
C ASP A 161 -24.04 -7.46 -1.31
N GLY A 162 -23.17 -7.17 -0.34
CA GLY A 162 -21.72 -7.06 -0.57
C GLY A 162 -21.31 -5.76 -1.26
N GLU A 163 -22.22 -4.78 -1.37
CA GLU A 163 -21.86 -3.45 -1.84
C GLU A 163 -20.83 -2.78 -0.92
N PRO A 164 -19.91 -1.97 -1.47
CA PRO A 164 -19.02 -1.14 -0.67
C PRO A 164 -19.84 -0.32 0.33
N ILE A 165 -19.43 -0.30 1.60
CA ILE A 165 -20.05 0.55 2.60
C ILE A 165 -19.97 1.99 2.09
N LYS A 166 -21.13 2.57 1.74
CA LYS A 166 -21.25 4.00 1.51
C LYS A 166 -21.15 4.66 2.88
N VAL A 167 -19.92 5.00 3.27
CA VAL A 167 -19.68 5.72 4.51
C VAL A 167 -20.36 7.07 4.37
N ASP A 168 -21.47 7.27 5.09
CA ASP A 168 -22.08 8.59 5.19
C ASP A 168 -21.21 9.45 6.11
N TYR A 169 -20.19 10.04 5.51
CA TYR A 169 -19.27 10.93 6.19
C TYR A 169 -19.94 12.11 6.85
N GLN A 170 -21.21 12.42 6.56
CA GLN A 170 -21.92 13.51 7.24
C GLN A 170 -22.35 13.10 8.66
N ASN A 171 -22.48 11.80 8.93
CA ASN A 171 -23.06 11.25 10.16
C ASN A 171 -22.13 10.34 10.99
N MET A 172 -20.85 10.18 10.60
CA MET A 172 -19.87 9.46 11.44
C MET A 172 -19.64 10.16 12.80
N THR A 173 -19.67 9.37 13.86
CA THR A 173 -19.38 9.84 15.22
C THR A 173 -17.89 10.12 15.40
N LEU A 174 -17.56 10.91 16.42
CA LEU A 174 -16.18 11.19 16.81
C LEU A 174 -15.41 9.91 17.14
N GLU A 175 -16.06 8.92 17.76
CA GLU A 175 -15.46 7.63 18.08
C GLU A 175 -15.13 6.82 16.81
N GLN A 176 -16.07 6.75 15.85
CA GLN A 176 -15.85 6.07 14.58
C GLN A 176 -14.69 6.69 13.77
N LEU A 177 -14.52 8.01 13.85
CA LEU A 177 -13.38 8.69 13.23
C LEU A 177 -12.06 8.42 13.94
N LYS A 178 -12.06 8.36 15.27
CA LYS A 178 -10.88 8.02 16.08
C LYS A 178 -10.40 6.59 15.80
N GLU A 179 -11.34 5.67 15.61
CA GLU A 179 -11.05 4.27 15.27
C GLU A 179 -10.54 4.10 13.83
N ALA A 180 -11.16 4.77 12.86
CA ALA A 180 -10.76 4.68 11.46
C ALA A 180 -9.42 5.38 11.15
N TYR A 181 -9.02 6.39 11.94
CA TYR A 181 -7.82 7.20 11.69
C TYR A 181 -6.95 7.41 12.95
N PRO A 182 -6.36 6.34 13.51
CA PRO A 182 -5.61 6.39 14.77
C PRO A 182 -4.31 7.20 14.68
N LYS A 183 -3.74 7.36 13.47
CA LYS A 183 -2.47 8.09 13.25
C LYS A 183 -2.58 9.59 13.56
N PHE A 184 -3.77 10.19 13.57
CA PHE A 184 -3.94 11.64 13.79
C PHE A 184 -4.17 12.03 15.27
N LEU A 185 -4.30 11.05 16.18
CA LEU A 185 -4.47 11.28 17.62
C LEU A 185 -3.17 11.16 18.41
N ARG A 186 -2.13 10.57 17.83
CA ARG A 186 -0.77 10.69 18.36
C ARG A 186 -0.22 12.02 17.86
N GLY A 187 -0.33 13.05 18.71
CA GLY A 187 0.49 14.25 18.57
C GLY A 187 1.96 13.90 18.83
N GLU A 188 2.54 13.06 17.99
CA GLU A 188 3.98 12.81 17.94
C GLU A 188 4.51 13.67 16.79
N ASP A 189 4.89 14.89 17.18
CA ASP A 189 5.96 15.70 16.64
C ASP A 189 6.44 15.36 15.21
N SER A 190 5.93 16.12 14.23
CA SER A 190 6.74 16.52 13.09
C SER A 190 7.86 17.43 13.61
N GLY A 191 8.94 16.84 14.10
CA GLY A 191 10.05 17.58 14.70
C GLY A 191 11.22 16.71 15.10
N SER A 192 11.96 16.19 14.11
CA SER A 192 13.44 16.11 14.09
C SER A 192 13.92 15.61 12.73
#